data_AF-A0A7Y4WYV9-F1
#
_entry.id   AF-A0A7Y4WYV9-F1
#
_cell.length_a   1.000
_cell.length_b   1.000
_cell.length_c   1.000
_cell.angle_alpha   90.00
_cell.angle_beta   90.00
_cell.angle_gamma   90.00
#
_symmetry.space_group_name_H-M   'P 1'
#
loop_
_entity.id
_entity.type
_entity.pdbx_description
1 polymer ?
#
loop_
_entity_poly.entity_id
_entity_poly.type
_entity_poly.pdbx_seq_one_letter_code
_entity_poly.pdbx_strand_id
1 'polypeptide(L)'
;SMIPPWHESIENALKNLKPGGDLFIVDFYDQADLPMPFQKFLKWWLKKFHVQFWNELMPFLQELQRDGSNRLSIIPLYRRYTFIVQLQKCN
;
A
#
# COMPACT_ATOMS: atom_id res chain seq x y z
N SER A 1 -9.62 3.18 -0.87
CA SER A 1 -9.83 3.12 0.58
C SER A 1 -9.78 1.67 0.99
N MET A 2 -8.70 1.26 1.66
CA MET A 2 -8.62 -0.07 2.25
C MET A 2 -9.43 -0.07 3.55
N ILE A 3 -10.41 -0.97 3.63
CA ILE A 3 -11.29 -1.12 4.80
C ILE A 3 -10.76 -2.28 5.63
N PRO A 4 -10.67 -2.17 6.97
CA PRO A 4 -10.39 -3.31 7.82
C PRO A 4 -11.36 -4.47 7.52
N PRO A 5 -10.91 -5.73 7.43
CA PRO A 5 -9.59 -6.26 7.79
C PRO A 5 -8.64 -6.37 6.57
N TRP A 6 -7.80 -5.36 6.35
CA TRP A 6 -7.05 -5.24 5.10
C TRP A 6 -5.82 -6.15 5.00
N HIS A 7 -5.22 -6.55 6.12
CA HIS A 7 -4.08 -7.48 6.14
C HIS A 7 -4.52 -8.83 5.55
N GLU A 8 -5.57 -9.39 6.13
CA GLU A 8 -6.19 -10.67 5.76
C GLU A 8 -6.72 -10.62 4.33
N SER A 9 -7.24 -9.46 3.91
CA SER A 9 -7.69 -9.24 2.53
C SER A 9 -6.55 -9.37 1.52
N ILE A 10 -5.37 -8.80 1.82
CA ILE A 10 -4.18 -8.91 0.96
C ILE A 10 -3.67 -10.35 0.94
N GLU A 11 -3.53 -11.00 2.11
CA GLU A 11 -3.07 -12.40 2.17
C GLU A 11 -3.99 -13.34 1.40
N ASN A 12 -5.31 -13.19 1.57
CA ASN A 12 -6.27 -14.00 0.85
C ASN A 12 -6.25 -13.72 -0.65
N ALA A 13 -6.07 -12.46 -1.07
CA ALA A 13 -5.90 -12.13 -2.48
C ALA A 13 -4.69 -12.86 -3.07
N LEU A 14 -3.53 -12.82 -2.41
CA LEU A 14 -2.31 -13.52 -2.84
C LEU A 14 -2.48 -15.04 -2.89
N LYS A 15 -3.13 -15.63 -1.88
CA LYS A 15 -3.42 -17.08 -1.86
C LYS A 15 -4.25 -17.51 -3.08
N ASN A 16 -5.20 -16.68 -3.50
CA ASN A 16 -6.08 -16.93 -4.64
C ASN A 16 -5.47 -16.60 -6.02
N LEU A 17 -4.29 -15.98 -6.07
CA LEU A 17 -3.57 -15.81 -7.34
C LEU A 17 -3.00 -17.15 -7.82
N LYS A 18 -2.99 -17.33 -9.14
CA LYS A 18 -2.16 -18.35 -9.78
C LYS A 18 -0.67 -17.98 -9.66
N PRO A 19 0.26 -18.95 -9.77
CA PRO A 19 1.69 -18.64 -9.88
C PRO A 19 1.95 -17.66 -11.05
N GLY A 20 2.78 -16.65 -10.82
CA GLY A 20 3.04 -15.54 -11.74
C GLY A 20 1.95 -14.46 -11.79
N GLY A 21 0.84 -14.61 -11.07
CA GLY A 21 -0.23 -13.61 -10.98
C GLY A 21 0.16 -12.39 -10.15
N ASP A 22 -0.47 -11.26 -10.44
CA ASP A 22 -0.18 -9.97 -9.81
C ASP A 22 -1.35 -9.45 -8.96
N LEU A 23 -1.02 -8.88 -7.80
CA LEU A 23 -1.88 -8.02 -7.00
C LEU A 23 -1.35 -6.59 -7.07
N PHE A 24 -2.17 -5.68 -7.56
CA PHE A 24 -1.86 -4.24 -7.57
C PHE A 24 -2.62 -3.51 -6.48
N ILE A 25 -1.91 -2.66 -5.73
CA ILE A 25 -2.50 -1.80 -4.69
C ILE A 25 -2.14 -0.35 -5.01
N VAL A 26 -3.15 0.53 -4.96
CA VAL A 26 -2.98 1.97 -5.15
C VAL A 26 -3.64 2.68 -3.97
N ASP A 27 -2.86 3.45 -3.22
CA ASP A 27 -3.37 4.26 -2.11
C ASP A 27 -2.50 5.50 -1.88
N PHE A 28 -2.89 6.33 -0.91
CA PHE A 28 -2.06 7.43 -0.41
C PHE A 28 -0.75 6.90 0.16
N TYR A 29 0.33 7.63 -0.09
CA TYR A 29 1.64 7.32 0.47
C TYR A 29 1.99 8.28 1.62
N ASP A 30 3.26 8.36 2.01
CA ASP A 30 3.67 9.12 3.19
C ASP A 30 3.72 10.65 3.01
N GLN A 31 3.66 11.12 1.76
CA GLN A 31 3.70 12.53 1.37
C GLN A 31 4.99 13.24 1.79
N ALA A 32 6.10 12.52 1.93
CA ALA A 32 7.34 13.10 2.46
C ALA A 32 7.95 14.17 1.54
N ASP A 33 7.69 14.10 0.23
CA ASP A 33 8.23 15.06 -0.74
C ASP A 33 7.25 16.20 -1.06
N LEU A 34 6.09 16.27 -0.39
CA LEU A 34 5.12 17.35 -0.55
C LEU A 34 5.43 18.54 0.38
N PRO A 35 5.03 19.77 0.00
CA PRO A 35 5.16 20.92 0.91
C PRO A 35 4.42 20.66 2.23
N MET A 36 5.09 20.89 3.37
CA MET A 36 4.52 20.63 4.70
C MET A 36 3.13 21.24 4.95
N PRO A 37 2.82 22.48 4.51
CA PRO A 37 1.48 23.03 4.69
C PRO A 37 0.40 22.22 3.96
N PHE A 38 0.70 21.79 2.73
CA PHE A 38 -0.21 20.96 1.93
C PHE A 38 -0.41 19.59 2.58
N GLN A 39 0.67 18.95 3.04
CA GLN A 39 0.61 17.67 3.76
C GLN A 39 -0.29 17.77 5.00
N LYS A 40 -0.14 18.82 5.82
CA LYS A 40 -0.94 19.04 7.02
C LYS A 40 -2.42 19.26 6.70
N PHE A 41 -2.71 20.11 5.71
CA PHE A 41 -4.08 20.38 5.27
C PHE A 41 -4.77 19.11 4.75
N LEU A 42 -4.09 18.37 3.86
CA LEU A 42 -4.63 17.16 3.28
C LEU A 42 -4.89 16.07 4.33
N LYS A 43 -3.94 15.83 5.24
CA LYS A 43 -4.13 14.87 6.34
C LYS A 43 -5.28 15.27 7.27
N TRP A 44 -5.42 16.56 7.57
CA TRP A 44 -6.54 17.07 8.36
C TRP A 44 -7.89 16.86 7.64
N TRP A 45 -7.95 17.14 6.34
CA TRP A 45 -9.16 16.97 5.53
C TRP A 45 -9.56 15.49 5.43
N LEU A 46 -8.62 14.60 5.11
CA LEU A 46 -8.83 13.15 5.02
C LEU A 46 -9.36 12.57 6.34
N LYS A 47 -8.84 13.04 7.49
CA LYS A 47 -9.33 12.64 8.81
C LYS A 47 -10.83 12.93 9.01
N LYS A 48 -11.37 13.99 8.40
CA LYS A 48 -12.81 14.31 8.48
C LYS A 48 -13.69 13.30 7.74
N PHE A 49 -13.13 12.59 6.76
CA PHE A 49 -13.80 11.52 6.02
C PHE A 49 -13.43 10.12 6.55
N HIS A 50 -12.84 10.04 7.75
CA HIS A 50 -12.41 8.79 8.36
C HIS A 50 -11.41 7.98 7.52
N VAL A 51 -10.68 8.65 6.62
CA VAL A 51 -9.61 8.01 5.85
C VAL A 51 -8.39 7.88 6.75
N GLN A 52 -7.94 6.64 6.94
CA GLN A 52 -6.78 6.30 7.75
C GLN A 52 -5.53 6.16 6.88
N PHE A 53 -4.39 6.63 7.39
CA PHE A 53 -3.07 6.31 6.84
C PHE A 53 -2.57 5.05 7.53
N TRP A 54 -2.37 3.98 6.74
CA TRP A 54 -1.87 2.71 7.22
C TRP A 54 -0.34 2.75 7.31
N ASN A 55 0.18 3.26 8.41
CA ASN A 55 1.63 3.31 8.64
C ASN A 55 2.28 1.91 8.59
N GLU A 56 1.50 0.88 8.88
CA GLU A 56 1.92 -0.53 8.90
C GLU A 56 1.87 -1.20 7.54
N LEU A 57 1.20 -0.61 6.54
CA LEU A 57 1.04 -1.23 5.21
C LEU A 57 2.39 -1.49 4.54
N MET A 58 3.29 -0.52 4.55
CA MET A 58 4.60 -0.68 3.89
C MET A 58 5.47 -1.75 4.57
N PRO A 59 5.64 -1.72 5.92
CA PRO A 59 6.28 -2.82 6.63
C PRO A 59 5.66 -4.20 6.33
N PHE A 60 4.33 -4.29 6.33
CA PHE A 60 3.62 -5.54 6.04
C PHE A 60 3.89 -6.06 4.62
N LEU A 61 3.81 -5.19 3.60
CA LEU A 61 4.10 -5.58 2.22
C LEU A 61 5.54 -6.07 2.05
N GLN A 62 6.50 -5.43 2.73
CA GLN A 62 7.91 -5.85 2.74
C GLN A 62 8.10 -7.21 3.43
N GLU A 63 7.30 -7.50 4.46
CA GLU A 63 7.31 -8.79 5.13
C GLU A 63 6.82 -9.92 4.22
N LEU A 64 5.79 -9.68 3.42
CA LEU A 64 5.26 -10.65 2.43
C LEU A 64 6.27 -11.05 1.35
N GLN A 65 7.36 -10.31 1.17
CA GLN A 65 8.45 -10.66 0.26
C GLN A 65 9.48 -11.62 0.91
N ARG A 66 9.59 -11.64 2.25
CA ARG A 66 10.73 -12.26 2.96
C ARG A 66 10.84 -13.76 2.77
N ASP A 67 9.72 -14.45 2.60
CA ASP A 67 9.67 -15.91 2.44
C ASP A 67 9.94 -16.36 0.99
N GLY A 68 10.13 -15.42 0.05
CA GLY A 68 10.36 -15.68 -1.37
C GLY A 68 9.11 -16.10 -2.14
N SER A 69 7.94 -16.18 -1.49
CA SER A 69 6.68 -16.55 -2.14
C SER A 69 6.13 -15.45 -3.04
N ASN A 70 6.53 -14.20 -2.79
CA ASN A 70 6.11 -13.03 -3.57
C ASN A 70 7.29 -12.14 -3.95
N ARG A 71 7.18 -11.47 -5.09
CA ARG A 71 8.05 -10.36 -5.49
C ARG A 71 7.31 -9.04 -5.32
N LEU A 72 7.92 -8.10 -4.61
CA LEU A 72 7.36 -6.79 -4.32
C LEU A 72 8.05 -5.70 -5.15
N SER A 73 7.24 -4.81 -5.74
CA SER A 73 7.67 -3.55 -6.32
C SER A 73 6.82 -2.41 -5.76
N ILE A 74 7.46 -1.33 -5.31
CA ILE A 74 6.79 -0.13 -4.78
C ILE A 74 7.23 1.06 -5.61
N ILE A 75 6.28 1.69 -6.29
CA ILE A 75 6.52 2.84 -7.16
C ILE A 75 5.85 4.07 -6.52
N PRO A 76 6.61 4.97 -5.87
CA PRO A 76 6.05 6.24 -5.39
C PRO A 76 5.74 7.16 -6.57
N LEU A 77 4.59 7.82 -6.53
CA LEU A 77 4.13 8.73 -7.58
C LEU A 77 3.82 10.12 -7.01
N TYR A 78 3.93 11.13 -7.87
CA TYR A 78 3.53 12.52 -7.59
C TYR A 78 4.08 13.06 -6.26
N ARG A 79 5.42 13.04 -6.10
CA ARG A 79 6.10 13.49 -4.87
C ARG A 79 5.65 12.72 -3.63
N ARG A 80 5.54 11.40 -3.76
CA ARG A 80 5.09 10.48 -2.70
C ARG A 80 3.69 10.83 -2.19
N TYR A 81 2.84 11.42 -3.02
CA TYR A 81 1.43 11.61 -2.68
C TYR A 81 0.69 10.27 -2.64
N THR A 82 1.00 9.41 -3.61
CA THR A 82 0.42 8.08 -3.80
C THR A 82 1.51 7.08 -4.19
N PHE A 83 1.19 5.80 -4.19
CA PHE A 83 2.05 4.75 -4.66
C PHE A 83 1.27 3.78 -5.56
N ILE A 84 1.99 3.05 -6.40
CA ILE A 84 1.53 1.77 -6.96
C ILE A 84 2.41 0.67 -6.39
N VAL A 85 1.79 -0.31 -5.77
CA VAL A 85 2.43 -1.56 -5.35
C VAL A 85 2.06 -2.63 -6.36
N GLN A 86 3.04 -3.45 -6.73
CA GLN A 86 2.84 -4.72 -7.42
C GLN A 86 3.41 -5.83 -6.54
N LEU A 87 2.57 -6.79 -6.18
CA LEU A 87 2.97 -8.05 -5.58
C LEU A 87 2.73 -9.16 -6.59
N GLN A 88 3.79 -9.80 -7.04
CA GLN A 88 3.71 -10.94 -7.95
C GLN A 88 3.93 -12.24 -7.18
N LYS A 89 3.00 -13.19 -7.30
CA LYS A 89 3.15 -14.53 -6.71
C LYS A 89 4.21 -15.33 -7.49
N CYS A 90 5.21 -15.84 -6.80
CA CYS A 90 6.30 -16.62 -7.42
C CYS A 90 5.91 -18.10 -7.61
N ASN A 91 5.33 -18.72 -6.57
CA ASN A 91 4.95 -20.14 -6.51
C ASN A 91 3.49 -20.32 -6.07
#